data_AF-A0AAU7UID0-F1
#
_entry.id   AF-A0AAU7UID0-F1
#
_cell.length_a   1.000
_cell.length_b   1.000
_cell.length_c   1.000
_cell.angle_alpha   90.00
_cell.angle_beta   90.00
_cell.angle_gamma   90.00
#
_symmetry.space_group_name_H-M   'P 1'
#
loop_
_entity.id
_entity.type
_entity.pdbx_description
1 polymer ?
#
loop_
_entity_poly.entity_id
_entity_poly.type
_entity_poly.pdbx_seq_one_letter_code
_entity_poly.pdbx_strand_id
1 'polypeptide(L)'
;MSNVMFTSNEAEAEVAAEIEQNYAERCGAMAAKVEALVAAVSRQDESWVTAREDLNSWAQASVTSALRAEAAHILTAAKQLEKSRALAEAIDAGSDVLASLFADLAGAADAVRAAGSAQAARSVFDLHADNVTTRLVPLLAGESSVSLAKLWTQTSADTGAGGKDADADSAASEQTGDCAHSCTCGESAGPEYPELDVRTVPHAIRHATVFGALDSVSAGNGMVLFAPHDPLPLLTQIDQRYSGGFSVDYLQRGPEAWRLKFVRA
;
A
#
# COMPACT_ATOMS: atom_id res chain seq x y z
N MET A 1 15.01 35.96 6.55
CA MET A 1 15.38 34.79 7.38
C MET A 1 14.26 33.76 7.25
N SER A 2 14.60 32.48 7.10
CA SER A 2 13.76 31.31 7.42
C SER A 2 12.32 31.23 6.87
N ASN A 3 12.16 31.24 5.53
CA ASN A 3 10.88 30.87 4.89
C ASN A 3 11.00 29.68 3.91
N VAL A 4 12.10 28.93 3.97
CA VAL A 4 12.42 27.81 3.03
C VAL A 4 12.36 26.44 3.73
N MET A 5 12.48 26.39 5.05
CA MET A 5 12.59 25.12 5.79
C MET A 5 11.22 24.42 5.96
N PHE A 6 10.14 25.18 6.14
CA PHE A 6 8.78 24.62 6.27
C PHE A 6 8.27 24.02 4.95
N THR A 7 8.41 24.74 3.84
CA THR A 7 7.96 24.29 2.51
C THR A 7 8.74 23.07 2.01
N SER A 8 10.02 22.95 2.39
CA SER A 8 10.80 21.75 2.08
C SER A 8 10.24 20.55 2.84
N ASN A 9 10.03 20.67 4.15
CA ASN A 9 9.54 19.56 4.98
C ASN A 9 8.11 19.12 4.60
N GLU A 10 7.27 20.04 4.14
CA GLU A 10 5.94 19.75 3.59
C GLU A 10 6.03 18.94 2.28
N ALA A 11 6.89 19.36 1.34
CA ALA A 11 7.10 18.66 0.08
C ALA A 11 7.76 17.27 0.26
N GLU A 12 8.73 17.13 1.17
CA GLU A 12 9.32 15.81 1.48
C GLU A 12 8.26 14.87 2.14
N ALA A 13 7.30 15.41 2.89
CA ALA A 13 6.21 14.63 3.50
C ALA A 13 5.10 14.23 2.49
N GLU A 14 4.76 15.13 1.55
CA GLU A 14 3.84 14.81 0.44
C GLU A 14 4.40 13.68 -0.42
N VAL A 15 5.69 13.75 -0.79
CA VAL A 15 6.38 12.71 -1.56
C VAL A 15 6.53 11.41 -0.76
N ALA A 16 6.76 11.46 0.55
CA ALA A 16 6.75 10.25 1.38
C ALA A 16 5.40 9.50 1.30
N ALA A 17 4.29 10.24 1.38
CA ALA A 17 2.94 9.66 1.21
C ALA A 17 2.68 9.14 -0.21
N GLU A 18 3.21 9.81 -1.25
CA GLU A 18 3.14 9.33 -2.63
C GLU A 18 3.89 7.99 -2.81
N ILE A 19 5.10 7.86 -2.24
CA ILE A 19 5.88 6.62 -2.23
C ILE A 19 5.13 5.50 -1.51
N GLU A 20 4.57 5.78 -0.33
CA GLU A 20 3.76 4.82 0.43
C GLU A 20 2.55 4.31 -0.37
N GLN A 21 1.80 5.21 -1.00
CA GLN A 21 0.66 4.86 -1.86
C GLN A 21 1.10 4.00 -3.06
N ASN A 22 2.19 4.40 -3.71
CA ASN A 22 2.74 3.71 -4.89
C ASN A 22 3.27 2.31 -4.57
N TYR A 23 3.77 2.08 -3.35
CA TYR A 23 4.09 0.75 -2.84
C TYR A 23 2.85 -0.07 -2.47
N ALA A 24 1.87 0.53 -1.79
CA ALA A 24 0.63 -0.15 -1.40
C ALA A 24 -0.14 -0.70 -2.61
N GLU A 25 -0.23 0.08 -3.70
CA GLU A 25 -0.85 -0.35 -4.96
C GLU A 25 -0.15 -1.57 -5.58
N ARG A 26 1.19 -1.56 -5.65
CA ARG A 26 1.94 -2.71 -6.19
C ARG A 26 1.88 -3.94 -5.28
N CYS A 27 1.91 -3.78 -3.96
CA CYS A 27 1.72 -4.89 -3.02
C CYS A 27 0.33 -5.53 -3.17
N GLY A 28 -0.73 -4.71 -3.31
CA GLY A 28 -2.09 -5.20 -3.57
C GLY A 28 -2.20 -5.95 -4.89
N ALA A 29 -1.65 -5.40 -5.98
CA ALA A 29 -1.64 -6.04 -7.29
C ALA A 29 -0.80 -7.34 -7.32
N MET A 30 0.34 -7.37 -6.64
CA MET A 30 1.16 -8.58 -6.44
C MET A 30 0.35 -9.65 -5.71
N ALA A 31 -0.27 -9.30 -4.57
CA ALA A 31 -1.06 -10.23 -3.78
C ALA A 31 -2.20 -10.87 -4.60
N ALA A 32 -2.97 -10.06 -5.33
CA ALA A 32 -4.08 -10.52 -6.16
C ALA A 32 -3.62 -11.45 -7.31
N LYS A 33 -2.52 -11.13 -7.99
CA LYS A 33 -1.99 -11.96 -9.09
C LYS A 33 -1.36 -13.27 -8.59
N VAL A 34 -0.70 -13.26 -7.44
CA VAL A 34 -0.18 -14.46 -6.78
C VAL A 34 -1.33 -15.36 -6.29
N GLU A 35 -2.40 -14.78 -5.75
CA GLU A 35 -3.61 -15.52 -5.36
C GLU A 35 -4.32 -16.13 -6.58
N ALA A 36 -4.44 -15.40 -7.68
CA ALA A 36 -4.98 -15.93 -8.94
C ALA A 36 -4.17 -17.12 -9.47
N LEU A 37 -2.83 -17.06 -9.39
CA LEU A 37 -1.97 -18.19 -9.74
C LEU A 37 -2.18 -19.40 -8.81
N VAL A 38 -2.24 -19.20 -7.49
CA VAL A 38 -2.49 -20.31 -6.54
C VAL A 38 -3.88 -20.93 -6.72
N ALA A 39 -4.90 -20.11 -7.02
CA ALA A 39 -6.24 -20.58 -7.36
C ALA A 39 -6.24 -21.40 -8.66
N ALA A 40 -5.48 -20.98 -9.68
CA ALA A 40 -5.33 -21.72 -10.93
C ALA A 40 -4.59 -23.06 -10.73
N VAL A 41 -3.50 -23.08 -9.96
CA VAL A 41 -2.75 -24.28 -9.57
C VAL A 41 -3.68 -25.31 -8.87
N SER A 42 -4.62 -24.81 -8.05
CA SER A 42 -5.59 -25.65 -7.33
C SER A 42 -6.62 -26.33 -8.23
N ARG A 43 -6.80 -25.88 -9.49
CA ARG A 43 -7.73 -26.50 -10.47
C ARG A 43 -7.17 -27.77 -11.13
N GLN A 44 -5.86 -27.99 -11.02
CA GLN A 44 -5.16 -29.15 -11.62
C GLN A 44 -5.28 -29.24 -13.16
N ASP A 45 -5.49 -28.11 -13.82
CA ASP A 45 -5.48 -27.93 -15.28
C ASP A 45 -4.27 -27.05 -15.70
N GLU A 46 -4.17 -26.67 -16.98
CA GLU A 46 -3.09 -25.80 -17.48
C GLU A 46 -3.32 -24.29 -17.23
N SER A 47 -4.40 -23.88 -16.54
CA SER A 47 -4.71 -22.45 -16.35
C SER A 47 -3.68 -21.69 -15.50
N TRP A 48 -2.84 -22.40 -14.73
CA TRP A 48 -1.70 -21.81 -14.03
C TRP A 48 -0.66 -21.21 -14.98
N VAL A 49 -0.54 -21.72 -16.22
CA VAL A 49 0.44 -21.21 -17.20
C VAL A 49 0.10 -19.76 -17.56
N THR A 50 -1.17 -19.49 -17.89
CA THR A 50 -1.66 -18.15 -18.20
C THR A 50 -1.58 -17.21 -16.99
N ALA A 51 -1.95 -17.68 -15.79
CA ALA A 51 -1.87 -16.87 -14.58
C ALA A 51 -0.42 -16.50 -14.20
N ARG A 52 0.52 -17.42 -14.43
CA ARG A 52 1.97 -17.21 -14.25
C ARG A 52 2.54 -16.22 -15.26
N GLU A 53 2.10 -16.30 -16.51
CA GLU A 53 2.51 -15.37 -17.58
C GLU A 53 1.98 -13.95 -17.34
N ASP A 54 0.73 -13.80 -16.92
CA ASP A 54 0.15 -12.51 -16.49
C ASP A 54 0.91 -11.92 -15.30
N LEU A 55 1.13 -12.71 -14.24
CA LEU A 55 1.90 -12.28 -13.07
C LEU A 55 3.32 -11.84 -13.46
N ASN A 56 4.06 -12.64 -14.23
CA ASN A 56 5.42 -12.31 -14.63
C ASN A 56 5.48 -11.10 -15.56
N SER A 57 4.58 -10.99 -16.55
CA SER A 57 4.50 -9.85 -17.46
C SER A 57 4.27 -8.54 -16.69
N TRP A 58 3.28 -8.53 -15.78
CA TRP A 58 3.02 -7.39 -14.91
C TRP A 58 4.20 -7.09 -13.96
N ALA A 59 4.82 -8.12 -13.37
CA ALA A 59 5.95 -7.93 -12.46
C ALA A 59 7.15 -7.28 -13.18
N GLN A 60 7.47 -7.69 -14.40
CA GLN A 60 8.55 -7.07 -15.18
C GLN A 60 8.23 -5.61 -15.56
N ALA A 61 6.99 -5.33 -15.98
CA ALA A 61 6.57 -3.99 -16.38
C ALA A 61 6.45 -3.01 -15.22
N SER A 62 5.91 -3.45 -14.07
CA SER A 62 5.58 -2.58 -12.93
C SER A 62 6.62 -2.62 -11.81
N VAL A 63 7.02 -3.82 -11.37
CA VAL A 63 7.87 -4.01 -10.18
C VAL A 63 9.35 -3.93 -10.57
N THR A 64 9.84 -4.75 -11.50
CA THR A 64 11.26 -4.72 -11.93
C THR A 64 11.65 -3.36 -12.51
N SER A 65 10.74 -2.68 -13.20
CA SER A 65 10.95 -1.32 -13.69
C SER A 65 11.14 -0.31 -12.55
N ALA A 66 10.24 -0.32 -11.56
CA ALA A 66 10.30 0.55 -10.39
C ALA A 66 11.57 0.32 -9.54
N LEU A 67 11.90 -0.93 -9.24
CA LEU A 67 13.07 -1.26 -8.43
C LEU A 67 14.38 -0.83 -9.11
N ARG A 68 14.47 -0.92 -10.44
CA ARG A 68 15.65 -0.41 -11.18
C ARG A 68 15.78 1.11 -11.07
N ALA A 69 14.69 1.84 -11.19
CA ALA A 69 14.66 3.29 -11.07
C ALA A 69 14.89 3.75 -9.61
N GLU A 70 14.46 2.98 -8.62
CA GLU A 70 14.76 3.21 -7.20
C GLU A 70 16.26 2.98 -6.90
N ALA A 71 16.84 1.89 -7.43
CA ALA A 71 18.26 1.59 -7.28
C ALA A 71 19.15 2.69 -7.91
N ALA A 72 18.77 3.18 -9.09
CA ALA A 72 19.51 4.22 -9.81
C ALA A 72 19.58 5.57 -9.07
N HIS A 73 18.50 5.96 -8.37
CA HIS A 73 18.41 7.28 -7.71
C HIS A 73 18.40 7.19 -6.19
N ILE A 74 17.35 6.58 -5.61
CA ILE A 74 17.09 6.58 -4.16
C ILE A 74 18.13 5.74 -3.41
N LEU A 75 18.35 4.48 -3.80
CA LEU A 75 19.33 3.63 -3.09
C LEU A 75 20.76 4.13 -3.33
N THR A 76 21.07 4.63 -4.54
CA THR A 76 22.36 5.24 -4.85
C THR A 76 22.68 6.44 -3.96
N ALA A 77 21.70 7.32 -3.71
CA ALA A 77 21.84 8.42 -2.75
C ALA A 77 21.94 7.92 -1.30
N ALA A 78 21.06 7.00 -0.89
CA ALA A 78 21.02 6.46 0.46
C ALA A 78 22.29 5.69 0.88
N LYS A 79 22.99 5.07 -0.08
CA LYS A 79 24.29 4.40 0.12
C LYS A 79 25.42 5.40 0.45
N GLN A 80 25.31 6.66 0.06
CA GLN A 80 26.32 7.68 0.42
C GLN A 80 26.21 8.09 1.90
N LEU A 81 24.99 8.14 2.44
CA LEU A 81 24.73 8.57 3.81
C LEU A 81 25.05 7.46 4.83
N GLU A 82 25.86 7.77 5.83
CA GLU A 82 26.30 6.79 6.84
C GLU A 82 25.14 6.12 7.60
N LYS A 83 24.08 6.87 7.92
CA LYS A 83 22.92 6.39 8.68
C LYS A 83 22.06 5.37 7.92
N SER A 84 21.98 5.47 6.59
CA SER A 84 21.12 4.63 5.75
C SER A 84 21.87 3.60 4.92
N ARG A 85 23.21 3.68 4.80
CA ARG A 85 24.01 2.83 3.90
C ARG A 85 23.71 1.34 4.02
N ALA A 86 23.83 0.79 5.23
CA ALA A 86 23.64 -0.66 5.45
C ALA A 86 22.19 -1.11 5.16
N LEU A 87 21.20 -0.25 5.40
CA LEU A 87 19.80 -0.51 5.05
C LEU A 87 19.62 -0.48 3.52
N ALA A 88 20.17 0.52 2.84
CA ALA A 88 20.08 0.67 1.39
C ALA A 88 20.81 -0.46 0.64
N GLU A 89 21.94 -0.96 1.16
CA GLU A 89 22.63 -2.15 0.65
C GLU A 89 21.80 -3.42 0.84
N ALA A 90 21.10 -3.57 1.98
CA ALA A 90 20.22 -4.72 2.22
C ALA A 90 18.95 -4.69 1.35
N ILE A 91 18.37 -3.51 1.10
CA ILE A 91 17.22 -3.32 0.20
C ILE A 91 17.60 -3.66 -1.25
N ASP A 92 18.77 -3.20 -1.71
CA ASP A 92 19.31 -3.48 -3.04
C ASP A 92 19.54 -4.98 -3.25
N ALA A 93 20.18 -5.65 -2.28
CA ALA A 93 20.35 -7.11 -2.30
C ALA A 93 19.01 -7.88 -2.25
N GLY A 94 18.00 -7.34 -1.57
CA GLY A 94 16.63 -7.87 -1.60
C GLY A 94 15.98 -7.76 -2.99
N SER A 95 16.28 -6.70 -3.73
CA SER A 95 15.82 -6.51 -5.11
C SER A 95 16.46 -7.52 -6.08
N ASP A 96 17.74 -7.86 -5.90
CA ASP A 96 18.40 -8.92 -6.66
C ASP A 96 17.77 -10.30 -6.40
N VAL A 97 17.45 -10.62 -5.13
CA VAL A 97 16.73 -11.86 -4.77
C VAL A 97 15.36 -11.88 -5.44
N LEU A 98 14.63 -10.78 -5.44
CA LEU A 98 13.32 -10.66 -6.07
C LEU A 98 13.39 -10.83 -7.60
N ALA A 99 14.42 -10.28 -8.25
CA ALA A 99 14.67 -10.49 -9.67
C ALA A 99 14.96 -11.97 -10.00
N SER A 100 15.72 -12.68 -9.16
CA SER A 100 15.93 -14.13 -9.29
C SER A 100 14.61 -14.91 -9.16
N LEU A 101 13.77 -14.55 -8.20
CA LEU A 101 12.47 -15.23 -7.98
C LEU A 101 11.49 -15.02 -9.14
N PHE A 102 11.51 -13.85 -9.80
CA PHE A 102 10.77 -13.65 -11.04
C PHE A 102 11.35 -14.43 -12.22
N ALA A 103 12.68 -14.61 -12.31
CA ALA A 103 13.28 -15.48 -13.31
C ALA A 103 12.89 -16.96 -13.09
N ASP A 104 12.90 -17.44 -11.84
CA ASP A 104 12.44 -18.79 -11.47
C ASP A 104 10.94 -18.98 -11.78
N LEU A 105 10.12 -17.97 -11.54
CA LEU A 105 8.69 -17.96 -11.91
C LEU A 105 8.51 -18.04 -13.44
N ALA A 106 9.28 -17.27 -14.19
CA ALA A 106 9.27 -17.28 -15.66
C ALA A 106 9.76 -18.61 -16.25
N GLY A 107 10.67 -19.32 -15.56
CA GLY A 107 11.20 -20.62 -15.94
C GLY A 107 10.53 -21.84 -15.29
N ALA A 108 9.47 -21.66 -14.50
CA ALA A 108 8.88 -22.72 -13.68
C ALA A 108 8.36 -23.89 -14.52
N ALA A 109 8.98 -25.07 -14.34
CA ALA A 109 8.65 -26.30 -15.07
C ALA A 109 7.32 -26.96 -14.63
N ASP A 110 6.78 -26.58 -13.47
CA ASP A 110 5.56 -27.13 -12.92
C ASP A 110 4.79 -26.11 -12.07
N ALA A 111 3.51 -26.38 -11.86
CA ALA A 111 2.58 -25.51 -11.15
C ALA A 111 2.97 -25.24 -9.68
N VAL A 112 3.62 -26.20 -9.02
CA VAL A 112 4.05 -26.08 -7.61
C VAL A 112 5.24 -25.14 -7.49
N ARG A 113 6.22 -25.25 -8.40
CA ARG A 113 7.34 -24.30 -8.51
C ARG A 113 6.86 -22.90 -8.82
N ALA A 114 5.92 -22.75 -9.76
CA ALA A 114 5.34 -21.45 -10.10
C ALA A 114 4.70 -20.79 -8.86
N ALA A 115 3.85 -21.52 -8.13
CA ALA A 115 3.25 -21.03 -6.89
C ALA A 115 4.28 -20.69 -5.81
N GLY A 116 5.31 -21.53 -5.65
CA GLY A 116 6.39 -21.34 -4.67
C GLY A 116 7.20 -20.07 -4.93
N SER A 117 7.71 -19.89 -6.17
CA SER A 117 8.45 -18.69 -6.55
C SER A 117 7.60 -17.43 -6.47
N ALA A 118 6.31 -17.51 -6.82
CA ALA A 118 5.37 -16.38 -6.72
C ALA A 118 5.12 -15.94 -5.26
N GLN A 119 4.89 -16.88 -4.34
CA GLN A 119 4.69 -16.57 -2.91
C GLN A 119 5.98 -16.05 -2.25
N ALA A 120 7.14 -16.61 -2.63
CA ALA A 120 8.43 -16.10 -2.18
C ALA A 120 8.68 -14.67 -2.70
N ALA A 121 8.41 -14.41 -3.99
CA ALA A 121 8.56 -13.08 -4.59
C ALA A 121 7.67 -12.04 -3.90
N ARG A 122 6.40 -12.37 -3.65
CA ARG A 122 5.49 -11.53 -2.85
C ARG A 122 6.08 -11.24 -1.47
N SER A 123 6.52 -12.26 -0.74
CA SER A 123 7.03 -12.10 0.63
C SER A 123 8.28 -11.21 0.69
N VAL A 124 9.17 -11.33 -0.30
CA VAL A 124 10.35 -10.46 -0.43
C VAL A 124 9.96 -9.04 -0.82
N PHE A 125 8.98 -8.86 -1.71
CA PHE A 125 8.49 -7.54 -2.12
C PHE A 125 7.74 -6.81 -0.99
N ASP A 126 6.91 -7.52 -0.21
CA ASP A 126 6.23 -6.96 0.97
C ASP A 126 7.27 -6.51 2.04
N LEU A 127 8.38 -7.25 2.20
CA LEU A 127 9.51 -6.85 3.05
C LEU A 127 10.30 -5.67 2.47
N HIS A 128 10.48 -5.61 1.14
CA HIS A 128 11.10 -4.46 0.45
C HIS A 128 10.27 -3.20 0.70
N ALA A 129 8.96 -3.27 0.47
CA ALA A 129 8.03 -2.17 0.68
C ALA A 129 8.09 -1.65 2.13
N ASP A 130 8.07 -2.52 3.14
CA ASP A 130 8.20 -2.11 4.56
C ASP A 130 9.58 -1.49 4.87
N ASN A 131 10.68 -2.03 4.31
CA ASN A 131 11.99 -1.43 4.48
C ASN A 131 12.10 -0.04 3.83
N VAL A 132 11.51 0.17 2.66
CA VAL A 132 11.53 1.47 1.99
C VAL A 132 10.63 2.46 2.72
N THR A 133 9.34 2.13 2.89
CA THR A 133 8.33 3.05 3.45
C THR A 133 8.53 3.32 4.94
N THR A 134 8.67 2.28 5.77
CA THR A 134 8.72 2.44 7.24
C THR A 134 10.10 2.88 7.74
N ARG A 135 11.18 2.65 6.98
CA ARG A 135 12.56 2.87 7.45
C ARG A 135 13.35 3.84 6.58
N LEU A 136 13.46 3.60 5.27
CA LEU A 136 14.32 4.40 4.41
C LEU A 136 13.75 5.81 4.12
N VAL A 137 12.47 5.90 3.76
CA VAL A 137 11.78 7.15 3.41
C VAL A 137 11.85 8.19 4.56
N PRO A 138 11.52 7.85 5.83
CA PRO A 138 11.65 8.79 6.95
C PRO A 138 13.08 9.25 7.21
N LEU A 139 14.08 8.38 6.97
CA LEU A 139 15.49 8.75 7.08
C LEU A 139 15.89 9.75 5.99
N LEU A 140 15.45 9.55 4.75
CA LEU A 140 15.79 10.44 3.63
C LEU A 140 15.05 11.79 3.71
N ALA A 141 13.76 11.79 4.08
CA ALA A 141 12.97 13.01 4.26
C ALA A 141 13.52 13.90 5.40
N GLY A 142 14.16 13.30 6.41
CA GLY A 142 14.80 14.02 7.52
C GLY A 142 16.23 14.51 7.25
N GLU A 143 16.84 14.19 6.12
CA GLU A 143 18.27 14.46 5.84
C GLU A 143 18.48 15.69 4.94
N SER A 144 18.94 16.80 5.52
CA SER A 144 19.10 18.09 4.82
C SER A 144 20.11 18.10 3.66
N SER A 145 20.94 17.07 3.52
CA SER A 145 21.90 16.93 2.41
C SER A 145 21.30 16.31 1.14
N VAL A 146 20.09 15.76 1.23
CA VAL A 146 19.36 15.09 0.15
C VAL A 146 17.97 15.72 0.05
N SER A 147 17.29 15.56 -1.10
CA SER A 147 15.87 15.89 -1.24
C SER A 147 15.19 14.68 -1.86
N LEU A 148 14.34 14.02 -1.07
CA LEU A 148 13.60 12.83 -1.48
C LEU A 148 12.64 13.20 -2.62
N ALA A 149 12.02 14.38 -2.59
CA ALA A 149 11.19 14.93 -3.66
C ALA A 149 11.90 14.98 -5.02
N LYS A 150 13.17 15.38 -5.07
CA LYS A 150 13.96 15.39 -6.31
C LYS A 150 14.29 13.98 -6.78
N LEU A 151 14.71 13.10 -5.86
CA LEU A 151 15.00 11.70 -6.19
C LEU A 151 13.76 10.97 -6.71
N TRP A 152 12.61 11.18 -6.07
CA TRP A 152 11.34 10.60 -6.49
C TRP A 152 10.87 11.09 -7.85
N THR A 153 11.07 12.38 -8.15
CA THR A 153 10.80 12.94 -9.48
C THR A 153 11.65 12.24 -10.56
N GLN A 154 12.92 11.95 -10.26
CA GLN A 154 13.82 11.22 -11.17
C GLN A 154 13.43 9.75 -11.33
N THR A 155 13.15 9.04 -10.23
CA THR A 155 12.64 7.66 -10.25
C THR A 155 11.33 7.55 -11.03
N SER A 156 10.36 8.43 -10.78
CA SER A 156 9.05 8.41 -11.46
C SER A 156 9.17 8.67 -12.97
N ALA A 157 10.06 9.58 -13.39
CA ALA A 157 10.33 9.81 -14.81
C ALA A 157 10.87 8.56 -15.51
N ASP A 158 11.83 7.86 -14.89
CA ASP A 158 12.45 6.66 -15.46
C ASP A 158 11.50 5.44 -15.51
N THR A 159 10.50 5.38 -14.63
CA THR A 159 9.47 4.32 -14.67
C THR A 159 8.39 4.52 -15.74
N GLY A 160 8.34 5.69 -16.38
CA GLY A 160 7.38 5.97 -17.45
C GLY A 160 5.94 6.25 -16.97
N ALA A 161 5.75 6.67 -15.72
CA ALA A 161 4.44 7.02 -15.14
C ALA A 161 3.81 8.33 -15.69
N GLY A 162 3.97 8.59 -17.00
CA GLY A 162 3.44 9.75 -17.72
C GLY A 162 2.23 9.45 -18.61
N GLY A 163 1.62 8.26 -18.49
CA GLY A 163 0.46 7.83 -19.26
C GLY A 163 -0.86 8.09 -18.54
N LYS A 164 -1.46 9.27 -18.77
CA LYS A 164 -2.92 9.41 -18.66
C LYS A 164 -3.54 8.80 -19.92
N ASP A 165 -4.48 7.90 -19.72
CA ASP A 165 -5.63 7.51 -20.56
C ASP A 165 -6.08 6.14 -20.01
N ALA A 166 -7.08 6.05 -19.12
CA ALA A 166 -8.48 6.34 -19.33
C ALA A 166 -9.12 5.47 -20.43
N ASP A 167 -9.48 4.23 -20.06
CA ASP A 167 -10.73 3.63 -20.53
C ASP A 167 -11.28 2.68 -19.45
N ALA A 168 -12.39 3.09 -18.84
CA ALA A 168 -13.15 2.29 -17.90
C ALA A 168 -14.46 1.89 -18.57
N ASP A 169 -14.58 0.63 -19.01
CA ASP A 169 -15.86 0.09 -19.44
C ASP A 169 -16.57 -0.59 -18.25
N SER A 170 -17.86 -0.29 -18.12
CA SER A 170 -18.63 -0.50 -16.89
C SER A 170 -19.80 -1.45 -17.16
N ALA A 171 -19.69 -2.68 -16.69
CA ALA A 171 -20.78 -3.67 -16.75
C ALA A 171 -21.29 -4.00 -15.34
N ALA A 172 -22.31 -3.27 -14.90
CA ALA A 172 -23.06 -3.62 -13.71
C ALA A 172 -23.92 -4.88 -13.95
N SER A 173 -24.05 -5.74 -12.94
CA SER A 173 -25.23 -6.61 -12.83
C SER A 173 -25.61 -6.78 -11.36
N GLU A 174 -26.88 -6.55 -11.08
CA GLU A 174 -27.47 -6.63 -9.75
C GLU A 174 -27.72 -8.11 -9.40
N GLN A 175 -27.44 -8.51 -8.15
CA GLN A 175 -28.15 -9.62 -7.54
C GLN A 175 -28.61 -9.25 -6.14
N THR A 176 -29.93 -9.33 -5.96
CA THR A 176 -30.62 -9.18 -4.68
C THR A 176 -30.48 -10.46 -3.87
N GLY A 177 -30.02 -10.33 -2.62
CA GLY A 177 -29.81 -11.46 -1.70
C GLY A 177 -30.20 -11.08 -0.29
N ASP A 178 -31.46 -11.31 0.06
CA ASP A 178 -31.99 -11.14 1.42
C ASP A 178 -31.42 -12.22 2.36
N CYS A 179 -30.75 -11.80 3.43
CA CYS A 179 -30.44 -12.66 4.57
C CYS A 179 -30.34 -11.86 5.88
N ALA A 180 -31.50 -11.49 6.42
CA ALA A 180 -31.58 -10.97 7.78
C ALA A 180 -31.04 -11.98 8.82
N HIS A 181 -29.94 -11.65 9.51
CA HIS A 181 -29.49 -12.37 10.69
C HIS A 181 -29.60 -11.47 11.94
N SER A 182 -30.64 -11.68 12.74
CA SER A 182 -30.72 -11.07 14.06
C SER A 182 -29.74 -11.75 15.02
N CYS A 183 -28.95 -10.97 15.76
CA CYS A 183 -28.28 -11.42 16.98
C CYS A 183 -28.60 -10.45 18.11
N THR A 184 -28.87 -10.99 19.30
CA THR A 184 -29.43 -10.25 20.44
C THR A 184 -28.58 -10.46 21.70
N CYS A 185 -28.05 -9.36 22.22
CA CYS A 185 -27.52 -9.24 23.59
C CYS A 185 -27.39 -7.74 23.97
N GLY A 186 -28.06 -7.29 25.03
CA GLY A 186 -27.71 -6.05 25.76
C GLY A 186 -26.53 -6.32 26.72
N GLU A 187 -25.89 -5.36 27.40
CA GLU A 187 -26.16 -3.95 27.71
C GLU A 187 -24.80 -3.27 28.07
N SER A 188 -24.57 -1.94 28.06
CA SER A 188 -25.34 -0.74 27.66
C SER A 188 -24.41 0.51 27.67
N ALA A 189 -24.93 1.69 27.27
CA ALA A 189 -24.45 3.06 27.54
C ALA A 189 -23.65 3.84 26.45
N GLY A 190 -24.38 4.41 25.50
CA GLY A 190 -23.92 5.43 24.56
C GLY A 190 -24.28 5.09 23.11
N PRO A 191 -24.25 6.05 22.16
CA PRO A 191 -24.17 5.73 20.73
C PRO A 191 -22.74 5.26 20.44
N GLU A 192 -22.37 4.08 20.93
CA GLU A 192 -21.10 3.45 20.63
C GLU A 192 -21.14 2.94 19.19
N TYR A 193 -20.64 3.79 18.30
CA TYR A 193 -20.29 3.39 16.95
C TYR A 193 -19.21 2.30 16.99
N PRO A 194 -19.25 1.29 16.10
CA PRO A 194 -18.28 0.21 16.07
C PRO A 194 -16.84 0.73 16.00
N GLU A 195 -15.96 0.17 16.83
CA GLU A 195 -14.55 0.56 16.89
C GLU A 195 -13.69 -0.34 15.99
N LEU A 196 -12.79 0.27 15.21
CA LEU A 196 -11.77 -0.41 14.40
C LEU A 196 -10.38 0.01 14.90
N ASP A 197 -9.67 -0.92 15.55
CA ASP A 197 -8.26 -0.73 15.89
C ASP A 197 -7.36 -1.14 14.73
N VAL A 198 -6.82 -0.15 14.02
CA VAL A 198 -5.89 -0.43 12.91
C VAL A 198 -4.48 -0.78 13.37
N ARG A 199 -4.15 -0.63 14.66
CA ARG A 199 -2.86 -1.04 15.21
C ARG A 199 -2.71 -2.56 15.19
N THR A 200 -3.81 -3.30 15.31
CA THR A 200 -3.85 -4.77 15.17
C THR A 200 -3.94 -5.24 13.71
N VAL A 201 -4.18 -4.33 12.76
CA VAL A 201 -4.24 -4.63 11.33
C VAL A 201 -2.85 -4.51 10.71
N PRO A 202 -2.37 -5.53 9.96
CA PRO A 202 -1.09 -5.48 9.25
C PRO A 202 -1.00 -4.26 8.33
N HIS A 203 0.15 -3.60 8.31
CA HIS A 203 0.34 -2.32 7.62
C HIS A 203 -0.12 -2.36 6.15
N ALA A 204 0.30 -3.39 5.42
CA ALA A 204 0.02 -3.58 3.99
C ALA A 204 -1.48 -3.63 3.60
N ILE A 205 -2.38 -4.01 4.53
CA ILE A 205 -3.84 -4.06 4.27
C ILE A 205 -4.62 -3.00 5.04
N ARG A 206 -3.93 -2.15 5.81
CA ARG A 206 -4.55 -1.23 6.78
C ARG A 206 -5.51 -0.25 6.12
N HIS A 207 -5.08 0.44 5.07
CA HIS A 207 -5.93 1.41 4.37
C HIS A 207 -7.13 0.72 3.70
N ALA A 208 -6.93 -0.41 3.02
CA ALA A 208 -8.01 -1.19 2.44
C ALA A 208 -9.06 -1.63 3.50
N THR A 209 -8.59 -2.00 4.71
CA THR A 209 -9.47 -2.36 5.83
C THR A 209 -10.29 -1.16 6.32
N VAL A 210 -9.70 0.04 6.40
CA VAL A 210 -10.43 1.27 6.78
C VAL A 210 -11.47 1.65 5.72
N PHE A 211 -11.10 1.63 4.43
CA PHE A 211 -12.05 1.95 3.36
C PHE A 211 -13.21 0.95 3.28
N GLY A 212 -12.93 -0.35 3.41
CA GLY A 212 -13.99 -1.37 3.47
C GLY A 212 -14.90 -1.21 4.68
N ALA A 213 -14.36 -0.81 5.84
CA ALA A 213 -15.17 -0.49 7.02
C ALA A 213 -16.05 0.75 6.78
N LEU A 214 -15.50 1.84 6.23
CA LEU A 214 -16.25 3.06 5.89
C LEU A 214 -17.34 2.81 4.84
N ASP A 215 -17.05 2.04 3.79
CA ASP A 215 -18.04 1.66 2.76
C ASP A 215 -19.26 0.93 3.38
N SER A 216 -19.06 0.19 4.48
CA SER A 216 -20.12 -0.51 5.22
C SER A 216 -20.95 0.38 6.16
N VAL A 217 -20.50 1.61 6.46
CA VAL A 217 -21.24 2.55 7.31
C VAL A 217 -22.44 3.11 6.54
N SER A 218 -23.64 2.92 7.08
CA SER A 218 -24.88 3.51 6.53
C SER A 218 -25.02 5.00 6.87
N ALA A 219 -25.77 5.75 6.06
CA ALA A 219 -26.04 7.17 6.30
C ALA A 219 -26.66 7.40 7.70
N GLY A 220 -26.19 8.43 8.41
CA GLY A 220 -26.56 8.71 9.80
C GLY A 220 -25.90 7.82 10.86
N ASN A 221 -25.16 6.77 10.47
CA ASN A 221 -24.32 5.97 11.37
C ASN A 221 -22.83 6.37 11.24
N GLY A 222 -21.98 5.75 12.06
CA GLY A 222 -20.57 6.05 12.15
C GLY A 222 -19.70 4.87 12.59
N MET A 223 -18.40 5.12 12.73
CA MET A 223 -17.40 4.21 13.30
C MET A 223 -16.33 5.01 14.05
N VAL A 224 -15.61 4.37 14.98
CA VAL A 224 -14.42 4.96 15.64
C VAL A 224 -13.16 4.25 15.16
N LEU A 225 -12.18 5.01 14.71
CA LEU A 225 -10.86 4.52 14.30
C LEU A 225 -9.84 4.73 15.42
N PHE A 226 -9.12 3.68 15.80
CA PHE A 226 -7.93 3.75 16.67
C PHE A 226 -6.66 3.64 15.82
N ALA A 227 -5.90 4.74 15.72
CA ALA A 227 -4.67 4.84 14.95
C ALA A 227 -3.41 4.96 15.84
N PRO A 228 -2.24 4.49 15.36
CA PRO A 228 -0.97 4.63 16.08
C PRO A 228 -0.41 6.07 16.06
N HIS A 229 -0.82 6.89 15.10
CA HIS A 229 -0.42 8.29 14.90
C HIS A 229 -1.60 9.09 14.29
N ASP A 230 -1.46 10.40 14.13
CA ASP A 230 -2.47 11.25 13.47
C ASP A 230 -2.60 10.88 11.99
N PRO A 231 -3.72 10.30 11.52
CA PRO A 231 -3.80 9.69 10.19
C PRO A 231 -4.12 10.73 9.10
N LEU A 232 -3.42 11.86 9.09
CA LEU A 232 -3.68 12.99 8.18
C LEU A 232 -3.74 12.58 6.69
N PRO A 233 -2.85 11.71 6.14
CA PRO A 233 -2.95 11.29 4.74
C PRO A 233 -4.25 10.53 4.46
N LEU A 234 -4.65 9.63 5.36
CA LEU A 234 -5.88 8.86 5.27
C LEU A 234 -7.13 9.76 5.36
N LEU A 235 -7.10 10.80 6.18
CA LEU A 235 -8.19 11.80 6.23
C LEU A 235 -8.35 12.53 4.90
N THR A 236 -7.24 12.95 4.28
CA THR A 236 -7.25 13.55 2.94
C THR A 236 -7.81 12.59 1.89
N GLN A 237 -7.42 11.30 1.93
CA GLN A 237 -7.95 10.29 1.01
C GLN A 237 -9.45 10.02 1.22
N ILE A 238 -9.94 10.03 2.46
CA ILE A 238 -11.36 9.89 2.79
C ILE A 238 -12.15 11.08 2.23
N ASP A 239 -11.65 12.31 2.40
CA ASP A 239 -12.32 13.50 1.85
C ASP A 239 -12.36 13.47 0.31
N GLN A 240 -11.26 13.09 -0.34
CA GLN A 240 -11.21 12.91 -1.80
C GLN A 240 -12.18 11.82 -2.30
N ARG A 241 -12.19 10.64 -1.66
CA ARG A 241 -13.00 9.48 -2.09
C ARG A 241 -14.49 9.67 -1.84
N TYR A 242 -14.87 10.28 -0.73
CA TYR A 242 -16.27 10.43 -0.33
C TYR A 242 -16.81 11.86 -0.50
N SER A 243 -16.00 12.81 -0.98
CA SER A 243 -16.38 14.20 -1.27
C SER A 243 -17.07 14.89 -0.08
N GLY A 244 -16.46 14.82 1.11
CA GLY A 244 -17.05 15.34 2.35
C GLY A 244 -18.21 14.49 2.92
N GLY A 245 -18.48 13.30 2.39
CA GLY A 245 -19.57 12.40 2.84
C GLY A 245 -19.43 11.81 4.25
N PHE A 246 -18.31 12.09 4.95
CA PHE A 246 -18.10 11.76 6.35
C PHE A 246 -17.67 13.00 7.15
N SER A 247 -18.31 13.26 8.28
CA SER A 247 -17.79 14.19 9.29
C SER A 247 -16.79 13.47 10.20
N VAL A 248 -15.71 14.16 10.57
CA VAL A 248 -14.60 13.61 11.35
C VAL A 248 -14.41 14.40 12.64
N ASP A 249 -14.63 13.75 13.78
CA ASP A 249 -14.38 14.31 15.11
C ASP A 249 -13.19 13.60 15.79
N TYR A 250 -12.26 14.36 16.36
CA TYR A 250 -11.19 13.80 17.18
C TYR A 250 -11.69 13.55 18.61
N LEU A 251 -11.83 12.27 18.98
CA LEU A 251 -12.17 11.86 20.35
C LEU A 251 -10.93 11.86 21.26
N GLN A 252 -9.76 11.54 20.70
CA GLN A 252 -8.47 11.61 21.38
C GLN A 252 -7.38 11.98 20.38
N ARG A 253 -6.56 12.98 20.74
CA ARG A 253 -5.27 13.26 20.10
C ARG A 253 -4.18 12.67 21.01
N GLY A 254 -3.07 12.23 20.41
CA GLY A 254 -2.03 11.44 21.10
C GLY A 254 -1.24 12.20 22.19
N PRO A 255 -0.14 11.61 22.70
CA PRO A 255 0.70 10.63 22.00
C PRO A 255 0.35 9.14 22.21
N GLU A 256 -0.44 8.76 23.22
CA GLU A 256 -0.63 7.34 23.58
C GLU A 256 -1.58 6.57 22.63
N ALA A 257 -2.58 7.27 22.08
CA ALA A 257 -3.48 6.76 21.06
C ALA A 257 -4.16 7.91 20.31
N TRP A 258 -4.49 7.68 19.03
CA TRP A 258 -5.33 8.58 18.25
C TRP A 258 -6.69 7.93 18.03
N ARG A 259 -7.77 8.61 18.45
CA ARG A 259 -9.16 8.14 18.30
C ARG A 259 -9.94 9.15 17.47
N LEU A 260 -10.44 8.72 16.32
CA LEU A 260 -11.20 9.55 15.39
C LEU A 260 -12.56 8.92 15.14
N LYS A 261 -13.64 9.68 15.29
CA LYS A 261 -15.00 9.26 14.99
C LYS A 261 -15.39 9.76 13.61
N PHE A 262 -15.80 8.85 12.75
CA PHE A 262 -16.37 9.14 11.43
C PHE A 262 -17.90 8.96 11.52
N VAL A 263 -18.67 9.90 10.99
CA VAL A 263 -20.13 9.77 10.86
C VAL A 263 -20.52 10.09 9.42
N ARG A 264 -21.26 9.19 8.77
CA ARG A 264 -21.70 9.35 7.38
C ARG A 264 -22.91 10.30 7.31
N ALA A 265 -22.84 11.27 6.40
CA ALA A 265 -23.95 12.19 6.11
C ALA A 265 -25.16 11.47 5.48
#